data_AF-A0A524K223-F1
#
_entry.id   AF-A0A524K223-F1
#
_cell.length_a   1.000
_cell.length_b   1.000
_cell.length_c   1.000
_cell.angle_alpha   90.00
_cell.angle_beta   90.00
_cell.angle_gamma   90.00
#
_symmetry.space_group_name_H-M   'P 1'
#
loop_
_entity.id
_entity.type
_entity.pdbx_description
1 polymer ?
#
loop_
_entity_poly.entity_id
_entity_poly.type
_entity_poly.pdbx_seq_one_letter_code
_entity_poly.pdbx_strand_id
1 'polypeptide(L)'
;AMQRVTVLSPFGIPCNPPPWGLLHAIDMNSGEVIWESVLGTTEEIAPLGFALHTGTPTAGGPLVTAGGLVFISAAMDSYLRAFDAKTGAELWQGKLPAGGQATPMSYVYGDRQYVVIAAGGHKEMQTRKGDYVIAYALPRAGEAGPSLVSRILDRPGKRFYLNAGLGLVFLIAIVWAIRRLLRWRRARADFPDPASPTPPARP
;
A
#
# COMPACT_ATOMS: atom_id res chain seq x y z
N ALA A 1 -21.83 19.34 24.28
CA ALA A 1 -22.32 18.97 22.94
C ALA A 1 -21.97 17.50 22.69
N MET A 2 -22.91 16.67 22.23
CA MET A 2 -22.57 15.31 21.77
C MET A 2 -21.86 15.41 20.42
N GLN A 3 -20.71 14.73 20.28
CA GLN A 3 -20.03 14.56 19.00
C GLN A 3 -20.00 13.08 18.65
N ARG A 4 -20.18 12.77 17.36
CA ARG A 4 -20.06 11.42 16.83
C ARG A 4 -18.70 11.29 16.16
N VAL A 5 -17.72 10.74 16.88
CA VAL A 5 -16.35 10.54 16.42
C VAL A 5 -15.98 9.07 16.46
N THR A 6 -15.15 8.62 15.52
CA THR A 6 -14.57 7.28 15.56
C THR A 6 -13.59 7.19 16.72
N VAL A 7 -13.76 6.20 17.59
CA VAL A 7 -12.80 5.93 18.67
C VAL A 7 -11.62 5.17 18.09
N LEU A 8 -10.47 5.85 18.05
CA LEU A 8 -9.21 5.31 17.53
C LEU A 8 -8.28 4.91 18.66
N SER A 9 -7.48 3.89 18.41
CA SER A 9 -6.39 3.47 19.30
C SER A 9 -5.21 4.45 19.23
N PRO A 10 -4.22 4.36 20.13
CA PRO A 10 -2.99 5.15 20.03
C PRO A 10 -2.25 5.02 18.69
N PHE A 11 -2.52 3.96 17.92
CA PHE A 11 -1.94 3.71 16.60
C PHE A 11 -2.79 4.24 15.44
N GLY A 12 -3.87 4.98 15.70
CA GLY A 12 -4.70 5.60 14.66
C GLY A 12 -5.68 4.65 13.95
N ILE A 13 -5.82 3.41 14.43
CA ILE A 13 -6.75 2.39 13.89
C ILE A 13 -7.98 2.22 14.80
N PRO A 14 -9.14 1.77 14.27
CA PRO A 14 -10.35 1.58 15.09
C PRO A 14 -10.13 0.67 16.31
N CYS A 15 -10.72 1.03 17.45
CA CYS A 15 -10.57 0.29 18.71
C CYS A 15 -11.40 -1.00 18.82
N ASN A 16 -12.34 -1.24 17.91
CA ASN A 16 -13.15 -2.46 17.89
C ASN A 16 -12.48 -3.57 17.06
N PRO A 17 -12.74 -4.85 17.34
CA PRO A 17 -12.19 -5.95 16.56
C PRO A 17 -12.55 -5.84 15.06
N PRO A 18 -11.61 -6.17 14.14
CA PRO A 18 -11.89 -6.25 12.70
C PRO A 18 -12.74 -7.49 12.36
N PRO A 19 -13.34 -7.57 11.15
CA PRO A 19 -13.14 -6.69 9.99
C PRO A 19 -13.89 -5.36 10.06
N TRP A 20 -13.26 -4.29 9.57
CA TRP A 20 -13.86 -2.94 9.52
C TRP A 20 -14.47 -2.58 8.16
N GLY A 21 -14.27 -3.44 7.16
CA GLY A 21 -14.80 -3.29 5.82
C GLY A 21 -15.07 -4.66 5.22
N LEU A 22 -16.28 -4.87 4.74
CA LEU A 22 -16.75 -6.12 4.15
C LEU A 22 -17.44 -5.83 2.82
N LEU A 23 -17.29 -6.76 1.88
CA LEU A 23 -18.08 -6.88 0.67
C LEU A 23 -18.91 -8.15 0.78
N HIS A 24 -20.23 -8.03 0.61
CA HIS A 24 -21.16 -9.16 0.64
C HIS A 24 -21.81 -9.35 -0.72
N ALA A 25 -22.04 -10.62 -1.08
CA ALA A 25 -23.08 -10.97 -2.04
C ALA A 25 -24.29 -11.51 -1.29
N ILE A 26 -25.47 -11.02 -1.66
CA ILE A 26 -26.74 -11.40 -1.06
C ILE A 26 -27.65 -11.94 -2.15
N ASP A 27 -28.27 -13.09 -1.91
CA ASP A 27 -29.35 -13.60 -2.76
C ASP A 27 -30.60 -12.76 -2.52
N MET A 28 -31.13 -12.14 -3.58
CA MET A 28 -32.28 -11.23 -3.45
C MET A 28 -33.63 -11.95 -3.28
N ASN A 29 -33.70 -13.25 -3.52
CA ASN A 29 -34.91 -14.05 -3.30
C ASN A 29 -34.99 -14.55 -1.85
N SER A 30 -33.89 -15.07 -1.29
CA SER A 30 -33.85 -15.61 0.06
C SER A 30 -33.41 -14.60 1.13
N GLY A 31 -32.67 -13.55 0.73
CA GLY A 31 -32.02 -12.61 1.65
C GLY A 31 -30.75 -13.16 2.29
N GLU A 32 -30.27 -14.33 1.87
CA GLU A 32 -29.09 -14.97 2.45
C GLU A 32 -27.79 -14.38 1.91
N VAL A 33 -26.78 -14.28 2.78
CA VAL A 33 -25.42 -13.93 2.37
C VAL A 33 -24.76 -15.14 1.70
N ILE A 34 -24.47 -15.04 0.41
CA ILE A 34 -23.84 -16.12 -0.38
C ILE A 34 -22.34 -16.21 -0.05
N TRP A 35 -21.69 -15.06 0.08
CA TRP A 35 -20.30 -14.96 0.51
C TRP A 35 -20.02 -13.58 1.10
N GLU A 36 -18.94 -13.52 1.86
CA GLU A 36 -18.38 -12.31 2.47
C GLU A 36 -16.89 -12.23 2.15
N SER A 37 -16.37 -11.03 1.94
CA SER A 37 -14.94 -10.80 1.73
C SER A 37 -14.48 -9.54 2.43
N VAL A 38 -13.31 -9.61 3.07
CA VAL A 38 -12.71 -8.45 3.74
C VAL A 38 -12.25 -7.44 2.69
N LEU A 39 -12.75 -6.21 2.78
CA LEU A 39 -12.48 -5.16 1.81
C LEU A 39 -11.54 -4.10 2.38
N GLY A 40 -10.29 -4.17 1.95
CA GLY A 40 -9.24 -3.20 2.27
C GLY A 40 -8.17 -3.70 3.23
N THR A 41 -7.12 -2.90 3.33
CA THR A 41 -5.97 -3.13 4.20
C THR A 41 -5.62 -1.88 4.98
N THR A 42 -4.81 -2.05 6.02
CA THR A 42 -4.33 -0.91 6.80
C THR A 42 -3.18 -0.12 6.15
N GLU A 43 -2.81 -0.40 4.89
CA GLU A 43 -1.59 0.14 4.26
C GLU A 43 -1.49 1.67 4.30
N GLU A 44 -2.61 2.39 4.13
CA GLU A 44 -2.62 3.86 4.12
C GLU A 44 -2.94 4.49 5.49
N ILE A 45 -3.36 3.70 6.48
CA ILE A 45 -3.82 4.20 7.79
C ILE A 45 -2.96 3.74 8.97
N ALA A 46 -2.28 2.59 8.85
CA ALA A 46 -1.40 2.09 9.90
C ALA A 46 -0.05 2.83 9.86
N PRO A 47 0.60 3.01 11.03
CA PRO A 47 1.96 3.52 11.10
C PRO A 47 2.90 2.75 10.19
N LEU A 48 3.82 3.46 9.53
CA LEU A 48 4.85 2.90 8.65
C LEU A 48 4.33 2.14 7.40
N GLY A 49 3.03 2.07 7.15
CA GLY A 49 2.47 1.39 5.98
C GLY A 49 2.35 -0.13 6.13
N PHE A 50 2.15 -0.62 7.35
CA PHE A 50 1.78 -2.03 7.57
C PHE A 50 0.42 -2.34 6.93
N ALA A 51 0.39 -3.34 6.05
CA ALA A 51 -0.83 -3.73 5.35
C ALA A 51 -1.42 -5.01 5.96
N LEU A 52 -2.29 -4.84 6.96
CA LEU A 52 -3.08 -5.93 7.52
C LEU A 52 -4.40 -6.03 6.76
N HIS A 53 -4.81 -7.25 6.41
CA HIS A 53 -6.09 -7.55 5.76
C HIS A 53 -7.24 -7.56 6.78
N THR A 54 -7.51 -6.42 7.39
CA THR A 54 -8.56 -6.22 8.40
C THR A 54 -9.76 -5.46 7.86
N GLY A 55 -9.72 -5.06 6.58
CA GLY A 55 -10.68 -4.14 6.01
C GLY A 55 -10.51 -2.72 6.56
N THR A 56 -11.23 -1.79 5.96
CA THR A 56 -11.32 -0.39 6.39
C THR A 56 -12.74 0.10 6.16
N PRO A 57 -13.21 1.16 6.84
CA PRO A 57 -14.43 1.84 6.45
C PRO A 57 -14.49 2.08 4.93
N THR A 58 -15.64 1.82 4.32
CA THR A 58 -15.80 1.85 2.87
C THR A 58 -16.75 2.97 2.47
N ALA A 59 -16.46 3.64 1.35
CA ALA A 59 -17.49 4.41 0.63
C ALA A 59 -17.27 4.32 -0.88
N GLY A 60 -18.38 4.30 -1.62
CA GLY A 60 -18.41 3.98 -3.04
C GLY A 60 -19.05 2.63 -3.31
N GLY A 61 -19.52 2.44 -4.54
CA GLY A 61 -20.22 1.23 -4.96
C GLY A 61 -19.35 0.26 -5.77
N PRO A 62 -19.79 -0.99 -5.90
CA PRO A 62 -19.22 -1.93 -6.84
C PRO A 62 -19.73 -1.69 -8.27
N LEU A 63 -18.96 -2.17 -9.24
CA LEU A 63 -19.37 -2.42 -10.62
C LEU A 63 -19.39 -3.93 -10.84
N VAL A 64 -20.52 -4.49 -11.25
CA VAL A 64 -20.63 -5.91 -11.60
C VAL A 64 -20.72 -6.06 -13.11
N THR A 65 -19.96 -7.00 -13.67
CA THR A 65 -19.94 -7.27 -15.12
C THR A 65 -20.57 -8.62 -15.45
N ALA A 66 -21.11 -8.77 -16.66
CA ALA A 66 -21.65 -10.03 -17.15
C ALA A 66 -20.60 -11.17 -17.23
N GLY A 67 -19.31 -10.82 -17.24
CA GLY A 67 -18.20 -11.77 -17.16
C GLY A 67 -17.99 -12.38 -15.77
N GLY A 68 -18.82 -12.05 -14.78
CA GLY A 68 -18.72 -12.59 -13.42
C GLY A 68 -17.66 -11.91 -12.57
N LEU A 69 -17.30 -10.66 -12.87
CA LEU A 69 -16.35 -9.87 -12.08
C LEU A 69 -17.04 -8.71 -11.36
N VAL A 70 -16.64 -8.50 -10.11
CA VAL A 70 -17.04 -7.35 -9.27
C VAL A 70 -15.83 -6.44 -9.09
N PHE A 71 -15.89 -5.22 -9.60
CA PHE A 71 -14.86 -4.21 -9.42
C PHE A 71 -15.24 -3.22 -8.31
N ILE A 72 -14.35 -2.97 -7.36
CA ILE A 72 -14.61 -2.05 -6.24
C ILE A 72 -13.31 -1.43 -5.71
N SER A 73 -13.37 -0.16 -5.33
CA SER A 73 -12.25 0.59 -4.72
C SER A 73 -12.62 1.31 -3.43
N ALA A 74 -13.75 0.93 -2.82
CA ALA A 74 -14.38 1.65 -1.73
C ALA A 74 -13.55 1.75 -0.43
N ALA A 75 -12.55 0.87 -0.26
CA ALA A 75 -11.64 0.87 0.88
C ALA A 75 -10.72 2.11 0.91
N MET A 76 -10.14 2.37 2.09
CA MET A 76 -9.27 3.53 2.33
C MET A 76 -7.83 3.33 1.81
N ASP A 77 -7.49 2.15 1.29
CA ASP A 77 -6.12 1.79 0.91
C ASP A 77 -5.75 2.07 -0.55
N SER A 78 -6.60 2.79 -1.28
CA SER A 78 -6.34 3.28 -2.63
C SER A 78 -6.02 2.15 -3.63
N TYR A 79 -6.83 1.09 -3.64
CA TYR A 79 -6.77 0.04 -4.64
C TYR A 79 -8.11 -0.16 -5.33
N LEU A 80 -8.10 -0.26 -6.65
CA LEU A 80 -9.18 -0.90 -7.39
C LEU A 80 -8.95 -2.40 -7.38
N ARG A 81 -9.96 -3.16 -6.96
CA ARG A 81 -9.92 -4.63 -6.88
C ARG A 81 -10.94 -5.24 -7.82
N ALA A 82 -10.68 -6.45 -8.28
CA ALA A 82 -11.63 -7.30 -8.97
C ALA A 82 -11.83 -8.60 -8.18
N PHE A 83 -13.07 -8.92 -7.89
CA PHE A 83 -13.48 -10.14 -7.21
C PHE A 83 -14.28 -11.05 -8.14
N ASP A 84 -14.16 -12.35 -7.95
CA ASP A 84 -15.05 -13.33 -8.56
C ASP A 84 -16.45 -13.19 -7.96
N ALA A 85 -17.47 -12.96 -8.79
CA ALA A 85 -18.83 -12.68 -8.34
C ALA A 85 -19.50 -13.87 -7.64
N LYS A 86 -19.05 -15.11 -7.88
CA LYS A 86 -19.66 -16.33 -7.31
C LYS A 86 -19.05 -16.71 -5.97
N THR A 87 -17.76 -16.45 -5.80
CA THR A 87 -16.97 -16.96 -4.67
C THR A 87 -16.50 -15.86 -3.72
N GLY A 88 -16.48 -14.61 -4.15
CA GLY A 88 -15.87 -13.51 -3.38
C GLY A 88 -14.34 -13.54 -3.39
N ALA A 89 -13.69 -14.40 -4.18
CA ALA A 89 -12.23 -14.43 -4.24
C ALA A 89 -11.69 -13.16 -4.91
N GLU A 90 -10.76 -12.45 -4.26
CA GLU A 90 -10.02 -11.35 -4.89
C GLU A 90 -9.09 -11.93 -5.98
N LEU A 91 -9.37 -11.60 -7.24
CA LEU A 91 -8.62 -12.10 -8.41
C LEU A 91 -7.54 -11.13 -8.86
N TRP A 92 -7.75 -9.84 -8.64
CA TRP A 92 -6.86 -8.79 -9.12
C TRP A 92 -6.98 -7.54 -8.26
N GLN A 93 -5.88 -6.77 -8.24
CA GLN A 93 -5.84 -5.44 -7.66
C GLN A 93 -4.87 -4.54 -8.43
N GLY A 94 -5.14 -3.24 -8.42
CA GLY A 94 -4.27 -2.19 -8.96
C GLY A 94 -4.20 -1.01 -8.00
N LYS A 95 -2.98 -0.59 -7.64
CA LYS A 95 -2.76 0.59 -6.80
C LYS A 95 -3.17 1.85 -7.55
N LEU A 96 -3.89 2.72 -6.87
CA LEU A 96 -4.27 4.06 -7.34
C LEU A 96 -3.35 5.12 -6.72
N PRO A 97 -3.10 6.23 -7.42
CA PRO A 97 -2.27 7.33 -6.93
C PRO A 97 -2.95 8.13 -5.80
N ALA A 98 -4.27 8.03 -5.68
CA ALA A 98 -5.11 8.70 -4.69
C ALA A 98 -6.29 7.79 -4.29
N GLY A 99 -7.09 8.21 -3.31
CA GLY A 99 -8.24 7.43 -2.87
C GLY A 99 -9.27 7.22 -3.99
N GLY A 100 -9.71 5.99 -4.19
CA GLY A 100 -10.63 5.57 -5.25
C GLY A 100 -12.07 5.37 -4.80
N GLN A 101 -12.56 6.12 -3.81
CA GLN A 101 -13.92 5.98 -3.26
C GLN A 101 -15.03 6.51 -4.17
N ALA A 102 -14.87 6.30 -5.48
CA ALA A 102 -15.88 6.45 -6.51
C ALA A 102 -16.36 5.05 -6.92
N THR A 103 -17.59 4.96 -7.45
CA THR A 103 -18.07 3.74 -8.10
C THR A 103 -17.36 3.61 -9.46
N PRO A 104 -16.67 2.49 -9.76
CA PRO A 104 -16.09 2.26 -11.07
C PRO A 104 -17.17 2.17 -12.15
N MET A 105 -16.79 2.41 -13.40
CA MET A 105 -17.66 2.17 -14.57
C MET A 105 -16.95 1.34 -15.63
N SER A 106 -17.71 0.75 -16.55
CA SER A 106 -17.16 0.08 -17.73
C SER A 106 -17.88 0.51 -19.00
N TYR A 107 -17.12 0.61 -20.08
CA TYR A 107 -17.65 0.84 -21.43
C TYR A 107 -16.78 0.13 -22.47
N VAL A 108 -17.29 0.03 -23.68
CA VAL A 108 -16.56 -0.48 -24.84
C VAL A 108 -16.28 0.70 -25.77
N TYR A 109 -15.04 0.77 -26.27
CA TYR A 109 -14.66 1.70 -27.32
C TYR A 109 -13.82 0.95 -28.36
N GLY A 110 -14.27 0.97 -29.61
CA GLY A 110 -13.82 0.03 -30.63
C GLY A 110 -14.18 -1.41 -30.24
N ASP A 111 -13.20 -2.30 -30.26
CA ASP A 111 -13.29 -3.72 -29.88
C ASP A 111 -12.75 -4.00 -28.47
N ARG A 112 -12.53 -2.96 -27.64
CA ARG A 112 -11.91 -3.09 -26.32
C ARG A 112 -12.81 -2.59 -25.22
N GLN A 113 -12.99 -3.41 -24.19
CA GLN A 113 -13.64 -3.04 -22.95
C GLN A 113 -12.66 -2.36 -22.00
N TYR A 114 -13.12 -1.29 -21.36
CA TYR A 114 -12.38 -0.54 -20.37
C TYR A 114 -13.11 -0.56 -19.03
N VAL A 115 -12.36 -0.58 -17.93
CA VAL A 115 -12.84 -0.30 -16.57
C VAL A 115 -12.20 1.01 -16.13
N VAL A 116 -13.02 1.98 -15.75
CA VAL A 116 -12.57 3.35 -15.45
C VAL A 116 -12.98 3.74 -14.04
N ILE A 117 -12.09 4.44 -13.35
CA ILE A 117 -12.33 4.98 -12.02
C ILE A 117 -11.73 6.37 -11.86
N ALA A 118 -12.46 7.24 -11.15
CA ALA A 118 -11.92 8.50 -10.64
C ALA A 118 -11.23 8.25 -9.29
N ALA A 119 -9.95 8.59 -9.19
CA ALA A 119 -9.17 8.56 -7.96
C ALA A 119 -8.95 9.99 -7.47
N GLY A 120 -9.93 10.50 -6.72
CA GLY A 120 -9.98 11.87 -6.21
C GLY A 120 -9.62 12.02 -4.72
N GLY A 121 -9.69 10.92 -3.97
CA GLY A 121 -9.75 10.94 -2.51
C GLY A 121 -11.15 11.23 -1.97
N HIS A 122 -11.30 11.09 -0.65
CA HIS A 122 -12.56 11.32 0.07
C HIS A 122 -12.27 12.13 1.33
N LYS A 123 -12.95 13.27 1.48
CA LYS A 123 -12.64 14.28 2.50
C LYS A 123 -12.85 13.75 3.92
N GLU A 124 -14.01 13.14 4.18
CA GLU A 124 -14.42 12.66 5.50
C GLU A 124 -13.59 11.46 5.96
N MET A 125 -13.20 10.59 5.02
CA MET A 125 -12.28 9.48 5.28
C MET A 125 -10.81 9.89 5.25
N GLN A 126 -10.50 11.17 4.99
CA GLN A 126 -9.14 11.71 4.98
C GLN A 126 -8.16 10.93 4.08
N THR A 127 -8.65 10.33 2.99
CA THR A 127 -7.77 9.60 2.07
C THR A 127 -6.99 10.55 1.18
N ARG A 128 -5.89 10.04 0.63
CA ARG A 128 -5.00 10.83 -0.25
C ARG A 128 -5.81 11.48 -1.36
N LYS A 129 -5.71 12.80 -1.46
CA LYS A 129 -6.34 13.59 -2.51
C LYS A 129 -5.57 13.45 -3.82
N GLY A 130 -6.28 13.54 -4.93
CA GLY A 130 -5.71 13.58 -6.27
C GLY A 130 -6.76 14.02 -7.28
N ASP A 131 -6.36 14.14 -8.54
CA ASP A 131 -7.24 14.51 -9.65
C ASP A 131 -6.96 13.57 -10.83
N TYR A 132 -7.26 12.28 -10.64
CA TYR A 132 -6.93 11.25 -11.62
C TYR A 132 -8.19 10.56 -12.14
N VAL A 133 -8.23 10.31 -13.45
CA VAL A 133 -9.13 9.34 -14.07
C VAL A 133 -8.26 8.25 -14.67
N ILE A 134 -8.47 7.02 -14.24
CA ILE A 134 -7.62 5.88 -14.63
C ILE A 134 -8.49 4.87 -15.37
N ALA A 135 -8.01 4.43 -16.53
CA ALA A 135 -8.63 3.39 -17.33
C ALA A 135 -7.75 2.13 -17.37
N TYR A 136 -8.36 0.99 -17.12
CA TYR A 136 -7.76 -0.33 -17.21
C TYR A 136 -8.39 -1.10 -18.37
N ALA A 137 -7.59 -1.89 -19.06
CA ALA A 137 -8.05 -2.86 -20.03
C ALA A 137 -7.06 -4.02 -20.11
N LEU A 138 -7.53 -5.19 -20.55
CA LEU A 138 -6.64 -6.31 -20.84
C LEU A 138 -5.67 -5.93 -21.97
N PRO A 139 -4.39 -6.35 -21.91
CA PRO A 139 -3.42 -6.05 -22.96
C PRO A 139 -3.82 -6.75 -24.26
N ARG A 140 -3.66 -6.07 -25.40
CA ARG A 140 -3.76 -6.71 -26.71
C ARG A 140 -2.48 -7.47 -27.06
N ALA A 141 -2.54 -8.34 -28.06
CA ALA A 141 -1.35 -8.97 -28.61
C ALA A 141 -0.33 -7.90 -29.05
N GLY A 142 0.89 -8.00 -28.52
CA GLY A 142 1.96 -7.02 -28.77
C GLY A 142 1.98 -5.80 -27.84
N GLU A 143 0.95 -5.58 -27.01
CA GLU A 143 1.00 -4.56 -25.97
C GLU A 143 1.72 -5.10 -24.72
N ALA A 144 2.66 -4.32 -24.19
CA ALA A 144 3.31 -4.66 -22.94
C ALA A 144 2.31 -4.56 -21.77
N GLY A 145 2.18 -5.65 -21.01
CA GLY A 145 1.48 -5.60 -19.72
C GLY A 145 2.27 -4.83 -18.66
N PRO A 146 1.70 -4.67 -17.45
CA PRO A 146 2.42 -4.06 -16.33
C PRO A 146 3.70 -4.84 -16.02
N SER A 147 4.78 -4.09 -15.77
CA SER A 147 6.10 -4.63 -15.46
C SER A 147 6.07 -5.61 -14.28
N LEU A 148 7.00 -6.56 -14.24
CA LEU A 148 7.12 -7.47 -13.10
C LEU A 148 7.30 -6.70 -11.78
N VAL A 149 8.04 -5.60 -11.83
CA VAL A 149 8.31 -4.74 -10.67
C VAL A 149 7.01 -4.13 -10.14
N SER A 150 6.18 -3.52 -11.00
CA SER A 150 4.90 -2.95 -10.57
C SER A 150 3.95 -4.02 -10.03
N ARG A 151 3.90 -5.21 -10.65
CA ARG A 151 3.11 -6.34 -10.13
C ARG A 151 3.51 -6.79 -8.71
N ILE A 152 4.78 -6.63 -8.35
CA ILE A 152 5.28 -6.95 -7.01
C ILE A 152 5.07 -5.77 -6.06
N LEU A 153 5.41 -4.55 -6.47
CA LEU A 153 5.36 -3.37 -5.59
C LEU A 153 3.95 -2.87 -5.30
N ASP A 154 3.00 -3.09 -6.20
CA ASP A 154 1.60 -2.67 -6.02
C ASP A 154 0.77 -3.73 -5.30
N ARG A 155 1.38 -4.69 -4.60
CA ARG A 155 0.68 -5.51 -3.61
C ARG A 155 0.76 -4.84 -2.23
N PRO A 156 -0.28 -4.99 -1.38
CA PRO A 156 -0.33 -4.29 -0.11
C PRO A 156 0.88 -4.67 0.75
N GLY A 157 1.54 -3.66 1.30
CA GLY A 157 2.68 -3.82 2.21
C GLY A 157 4.02 -4.09 1.51
N LYS A 158 4.08 -4.33 0.20
CA LYS A 158 5.36 -4.59 -0.49
C LYS A 158 6.28 -3.37 -0.52
N ARG A 159 5.71 -2.16 -0.59
CA ARG A 159 6.47 -0.91 -0.46
C ARG A 159 7.13 -0.77 0.91
N PHE A 160 6.44 -1.21 1.98
CA PHE A 160 7.01 -1.22 3.32
C PHE A 160 8.26 -2.12 3.39
N TYR A 161 8.15 -3.38 2.95
CA TYR A 161 9.29 -4.31 2.97
C TYR A 161 10.47 -3.81 2.14
N LEU A 162 10.22 -3.20 0.98
CA LEU A 162 11.27 -2.59 0.17
C LEU A 162 12.00 -1.48 0.93
N ASN A 163 11.25 -0.53 1.49
CA ASN A 163 11.81 0.60 2.23
C ASN A 163 12.55 0.14 3.49
N ALA A 164 12.02 -0.84 4.21
CA ALA A 164 12.67 -1.44 5.37
C ALA A 164 14.00 -2.11 4.99
N GLY A 165 14.03 -2.84 3.87
CA GLY A 165 15.25 -3.45 3.33
C GLY A 165 16.30 -2.41 2.95
N LEU A 166 15.90 -1.35 2.24
CA LEU A 166 16.80 -0.24 1.89
C LEU A 166 17.34 0.48 3.13
N GLY A 167 16.49 0.71 4.13
CA GLY A 167 16.88 1.30 5.41
C GLY A 167 17.91 0.45 6.16
N LEU A 168 17.74 -0.88 6.16
CA LEU A 168 18.70 -1.80 6.75
C LEU A 168 20.05 -1.77 6.02
N VAL A 169 20.06 -1.77 4.69
CA VAL A 169 21.30 -1.66 3.89
C VAL A 169 22.03 -0.35 4.19
N PHE A 170 21.29 0.76 4.28
CA PHE A 170 21.85 2.06 4.63
C PHE A 170 22.46 2.08 6.03
N LEU A 171 21.77 1.51 7.03
CA LEU A 171 22.29 1.34 8.39
C LEU A 171 23.57 0.50 8.40
N ILE A 172 23.61 -0.60 7.65
CA ILE A 172 24.82 -1.44 7.52
C ILE A 172 25.96 -0.62 6.90
N ALA A 173 25.69 0.16 5.86
CA ALA A 173 26.69 1.01 5.21
C ALA A 173 27.23 2.10 6.16
N ILE A 174 26.37 2.72 6.96
CA ILE A 174 26.77 3.68 8.01
C ILE A 174 27.67 3.00 9.04
N VAL A 175 27.26 1.86 9.58
CA VAL A 175 28.05 1.10 10.57
C VAL A 175 29.41 0.71 9.98
N TRP A 176 29.45 0.30 8.71
CA TRP A 176 30.69 -0.01 8.00
C TRP A 176 31.59 1.22 7.84
N ALA A 177 31.02 2.37 7.43
CA ALA A 177 31.75 3.62 7.27
C ALA A 177 32.32 4.12 8.62
N ILE A 178 31.54 4.06 9.69
CA ILE A 178 31.99 4.39 11.05
C ILE A 178 33.12 3.45 11.47
N ARG A 179 32.97 2.13 11.30
CA ARG A 179 34.03 1.16 11.61
C ARG A 179 35.29 1.39 10.77
N ARG A 180 35.16 1.78 9.50
CA ARG A 180 36.29 2.13 8.63
C ARG A 180 36.99 3.40 9.10
N LEU A 181 36.24 4.44 9.44
CA LEU A 181 36.78 5.69 9.97
C LEU A 181 37.49 5.46 11.31
N LEU A 182 36.89 4.70 12.23
CA LEU A 182 37.50 4.37 13.53
C LEU A 182 38.78 3.52 13.37
N ARG A 183 38.82 2.60 12.41
CA ARG A 183 40.05 1.85 12.06
C ARG A 183 41.14 2.77 11.52
N TRP A 184 40.78 3.67 10.61
CA TRP A 184 41.72 4.65 10.05
C TRP A 184 42.27 5.60 11.12
N ARG A 185 41.42 6.10 12.04
CA ARG A 185 41.87 6.96 13.16
C ARG A 185 42.84 6.24 14.10
N ARG A 186 42.61 4.96 14.39
CA ARG A 186 43.54 4.13 15.19
C ARG A 186 44.89 3.95 14.49
N ALA A 187 44.86 3.53 13.22
CA ALA A 187 46.09 3.36 12.43
C ALA A 187 46.91 4.66 12.32
N ARG A 188 46.27 5.83 12.29
CA ARG A 188 46.96 7.13 12.26
C ARG A 188 47.56 7.53 13.61
N ALA A 189 47.00 7.06 14.72
CA ALA A 189 47.53 7.31 16.06
C ALA A 189 48.81 6.50 16.34
N ASP A 190 48.97 5.35 15.68
CA ASP A 190 50.14 4.47 15.82
C ASP A 190 51.39 4.96 15.05
N PHE A 191 51.27 6.01 14.22
CA PHE A 191 52.40 6.67 13.57
C PHE A 191 52.65 8.04 14.23
N PRO A 192 53.59 8.13 15.20
CA PRO A 192 53.95 9.41 15.79
C PRO A 192 54.62 10.32 14.76
N ASP A 193 54.37 11.62 14.90
CA ASP A 193 54.97 12.66 14.06
C ASP A 193 56.51 12.59 14.16
N PRO A 194 57.24 12.48 13.03
CA PRO A 194 58.71 12.46 13.03
C PRO A 194 59.34 13.71 13.65
N ALA A 195 58.57 14.77 13.93
CA ALA A 195 59.03 15.99 14.60
C ALA A 195 59.02 15.93 16.15
N SER A 196 58.68 14.79 16.78
CA SER A 196 58.66 14.70 18.25
C SER A 196 60.08 14.70 18.87
N PRO A 197 60.42 15.66 19.77
CA PRO A 197 61.74 15.76 20.37
C PRO A 197 62.02 14.59 21.32
N THR A 198 63.21 14.01 21.21
CA THR A 198 63.70 12.91 22.05
C THR A 198 63.83 13.37 23.51
N PRO A 199 63.28 12.65 24.51
CA PRO A 199 63.42 13.05 25.90
C PRO A 199 64.88 12.90 26.36
N PRO A 200 65.40 13.83 27.18
CA PRO A 200 66.79 13.79 27.63
C PRO A 200 67.02 12.57 28.53
N ALA A 201 68.15 11.90 28.32
CA ALA A 201 68.62 10.80 29.17
C ALA A 201 68.81 11.30 30.61
N ARG A 202 68.23 10.57 31.58
CA ARG A 202 68.45 10.85 33.01
C ARG A 202 69.84 10.34 33.43
N PRO A 203 70.51 11.06 34.35
CA PRO A 203 71.86 10.75 34.83
C PRO A 203 71.92 9.46 35.65
#